data_AF-A0A7H1VS07-F1
#
_entry.id   AF-A0A7H1VS07-F1
#
_cell.length_a   1.000
_cell.length_b   1.000
_cell.length_c   1.000
_cell.angle_alpha   90.00
_cell.angle_beta   90.00
_cell.angle_gamma   90.00
#
_symmetry.space_group_name_H-M   'P 1'
#
loop_
_entity.id
_entity.type
_entity.pdbx_description
1 polymer ?
#
loop_
_entity_poly.entity_id
_entity_poly.type
_entity_poly.pdbx_seq_one_letter_code
_entity_poly.pdbx_strand_id
1 'polypeptide(L)' 'MNANRMMSFGSAFFTIVLICFGMLKYSAGETRVGIYYLIGGLGFFIVFISYKNKEKNR' A
#
# COMPACT_ATOMS: atom_id res chain seq x y z
N MET A 1 -20.62 -6.40 -5.42
CA MET A 1 -19.26 -5.86 -5.63
C MET A 1 -18.29 -7.03 -5.56
N ASN A 2 -17.50 -7.32 -6.61
CA ASN A 2 -16.60 -8.49 -6.61
C ASN A 2 -15.53 -8.36 -5.52
N ALA A 3 -15.30 -9.41 -4.73
CA ALA A 3 -14.32 -9.43 -3.63
C ALA A 3 -12.91 -8.98 -4.10
N ASN A 4 -12.52 -9.32 -5.33
CA ASN A 4 -11.28 -8.84 -5.95
C ASN A 4 -11.20 -7.31 -6.06
N ARG A 5 -12.30 -6.64 -6.43
CA ARG A 5 -12.32 -5.18 -6.52
C ARG A 5 -12.21 -4.55 -5.14
N MET A 6 -12.87 -5.14 -4.14
CA MET A 6 -12.80 -4.65 -2.75
C MET A 6 -11.39 -4.80 -2.18
N MET A 7 -10.72 -5.94 -2.42
CA MET A 7 -9.32 -6.15 -2.02
C MET A 7 -8.34 -5.25 -2.78
N SER A 8 -8.55 -5.03 -4.07
CA SER A 8 -7.75 -4.09 -4.86
C SER A 8 -7.88 -2.65 -4.34
N PHE A 9 -9.10 -2.18 -4.10
CA PHE A 9 -9.33 -0.84 -3.55
C PHE A 9 -8.77 -0.69 -2.12
N GLY A 10 -8.94 -1.70 -1.27
CA GLY A 10 -8.41 -1.72 0.09
C GLY A 10 -6.88 -1.68 0.11
N SER A 11 -6.22 -2.51 -0.70
CA SER A 11 -4.75 -2.52 -0.79
C SER A 11 -4.18 -1.22 -1.35
N ALA A 12 -4.83 -0.61 -2.34
CA ALA A 12 -4.46 0.73 -2.81
C ALA A 12 -4.59 1.79 -1.71
N PHE A 13 -5.70 1.78 -0.96
CA PHE A 13 -5.92 2.71 0.14
C PHE A 13 -4.85 2.58 1.23
N PHE A 14 -4.59 1.36 1.71
CA PHE A 14 -3.54 1.12 2.71
C PHE A 14 -2.15 1.51 2.22
N THR A 15 -1.84 1.27 0.94
CA THR A 15 -0.57 1.71 0.34
C THR A 15 -0.40 3.22 0.45
N ILE A 16 -1.41 4.00 0.06
CA ILE A 16 -1.35 5.47 0.08
C ILE A 16 -1.20 5.97 1.52
N VAL A 17 -2.01 5.46 2.45
CA VAL A 17 -1.95 5.86 3.87
C VAL A 17 -0.57 5.58 4.46
N LEU A 18 -0.01 4.39 4.23
CA LEU A 18 1.29 4.01 4.76
C LEU A 18 2.44 4.83 4.17
N ILE A 19 2.38 5.16 2.87
CA ILE A 19 3.37 6.05 2.24
C ILE A 19 3.28 7.46 2.83
N CYS A 20 2.08 8.02 2.98
CA CYS A 20 1.89 9.34 3.59
C CYS A 20 2.39 9.38 5.04
N PHE A 21 2.06 8.36 5.86
CA PHE A 21 2.57 8.26 7.23
C PHE A 21 4.08 8.08 7.27
N GLY A 22 4.65 7.29 6.36
CA GLY A 22 6.09 7.11 6.21
C GLY A 22 6.81 8.43 5.91
N MET A 23 6.27 9.23 4.99
CA MET A 23 6.81 10.56 4.66
C MET A 23 6.68 11.55 5.81
N LEU A 24 5.53 11.56 6.52
CA LEU A 24 5.33 12.40 7.70
C LEU A 24 6.35 12.05 8.80
N LYS A 25 6.55 10.77 9.09
CA LYS A 25 7.52 10.31 10.09
C LYS A 25 8.96 10.58 9.67
N TYR A 26 9.27 10.45 8.39
CA TYR A 26 10.57 10.84 7.84
C TYR A 26 10.82 12.34 8.02
N SER A 27 9.83 13.18 7.72
CA SER A 27 9.91 14.64 7.91
C SER A 27 10.01 15.06 9.38
N ALA A 28 9.48 14.26 10.31
CA ALA A 28 9.58 14.48 11.75
C ALA A 28 10.93 14.04 12.35
N GLY A 29 11.88 13.55 11.53
CA GLY A 29 13.19 13.06 11.97
C GLY A 29 13.17 11.62 12.49
N GLU A 30 12.02 10.94 12.46
CA GLU A 30 11.87 9.54 12.88
C GLU A 30 12.11 8.57 11.71
N THR A 31 13.30 8.64 11.12
CA THR A 31 13.66 7.96 9.87
C THR A 31 13.44 6.44 9.92
N ARG A 32 13.78 5.79 11.04
CA ARG A 32 13.59 4.33 11.22
C ARG A 32 12.12 3.95 11.13
N VAL A 33 11.27 4.68 11.83
CA VAL A 33 9.82 4.46 11.85
C VAL A 33 9.22 4.73 10.46
N GLY A 34 9.66 5.81 9.79
CA GLY A 34 9.24 6.12 8.42
C GLY A 34 9.56 5.01 7.42
N ILE A 35 10.74 4.38 7.53
CA ILE A 35 11.15 3.25 6.69
C ILE A 35 10.23 2.03 6.90
N TYR A 36 9.85 1.70 8.14
CA TYR A 36 8.91 0.59 8.39
C TYR A 36 7.54 0.82 7.73
N TYR A 37 7.03 2.05 7.79
CA TYR A 37 5.78 2.41 7.10
C TYR A 37 5.91 2.33 5.57
N LEU A 38 7.04 2.75 5.01
CA LEU A 38 7.32 2.61 3.57
C LEU A 38 7.40 1.14 3.12
N ILE A 39 8.05 0.28 3.92
CA ILE A 39 8.09 -1.16 3.64
C ILE A 39 6.69 -1.78 3.70
N GLY A 40 5.88 -1.39 4.69
CA GLY A 40 4.47 -1.80 4.76
C GLY A 40 3.68 -1.36 3.53
N GLY A 41 3.85 -0.10 3.10
CA GLY A 41 3.23 0.44 1.89
C GLY A 41 3.62 -0.35 0.64
N LEU A 42 4.90 -0.68 0.48
CA LEU A 42 5.39 -1.53 -0.62
C LEU A 42 4.75 -2.93 -0.60
N GLY A 43 4.57 -3.53 0.58
CA GLY A 43 3.87 -4.80 0.73
C GLY A 43 2.44 -4.76 0.20
N PHE A 44 1.66 -3.73 0.60
CA PHE A 44 0.30 -3.54 0.09
C PHE A 44 0.27 -3.18 -1.40
N PHE A 45 1.29 -2.49 -1.91
CA PHE A 45 1.40 -2.18 -3.34
C PHE A 45 1.59 -3.43 -4.20
N ILE A 46 2.41 -4.39 -3.74
CA ILE A 46 2.58 -5.69 -4.40
C ILE A 46 1.26 -6.45 -4.44
N VAL A 47 0.52 -6.45 -3.33
CA VAL A 47 -0.82 -7.06 -3.26
C VAL A 47 -1.77 -6.40 -4.26
N PHE A 48 -1.80 -5.08 -4.32
CA PHE A 48 -2.60 -4.33 -5.29
C PHE A 48 -2.27 -4.74 -6.74
N ILE A 49 -0.99 -4.80 -7.10
CA ILE A 49 -0.56 -5.23 -8.44
C ILE A 49 -1.00 -6.67 -8.73
N SER A 50 -0.85 -7.57 -7.76
CA SER A 50 -1.27 -8.97 -7.91
C SER A 50 -2.77 -9.09 -8.21
N TYR A 51 -3.61 -8.37 -7.47
CA TYR A 51 -5.07 -8.36 -7.73
C TYR A 51 -5.41 -7.71 -9.07
N LYS A 52 -4.74 -6.61 -9.43
CA LYS A 52 -4.96 -5.93 -10.72
C LYS A 52 -4.56 -6.80 -11.91
N ASN A 53 -3.45 -7.54 -11.81
CA ASN A 53 -3.03 -8.50 -12.83
C ASN A 53 -3.98 -9.69 -12.94
N LYS A 54 -4.58 -10.13 -11.83
CA LYS A 54 -5.58 -11.20 -11.81
C LYS A 54 -6.92 -10.76 -12.40
N GLU A 55 -7.30 -9.48 -12.26
CA GLU A 55 -8.47 -8.92 -12.96
C GLU A 55 -8.22 -8.77 -14.46
N LYS A 56 -7.00 -8.46 -14.89
CA LYS A 56 -6.64 -8.32 -16.33
C LYS A 56 -6.58 -9.65 -17.10
N ASN A 57 -6.21 -10.74 -16.45
CA ASN A 57 -6.08 -12.08 -17.08
C ASN A 57 -7.36 -12.94 -16.99
N ARG A 58 -8.49 -12.34 -16.62
CA ARG A 58 -9.78 -13.02 -16.45
C ARG A 58 -10.80 -12.42 -17.39
#